data_AF-A0A9E3Y972-F1
#
_entry.id   AF-A0A9E3Y972-F1
#
_cell.length_a   1.000
_cell.length_b   1.000
_cell.length_c   1.000
_cell.angle_alpha   90.00
_cell.angle_beta   90.00
_cell.angle_gamma   90.00
#
_symmetry.space_group_name_H-M   'P 1'
#
loop_
_entity.id
_entity.type
_entity.pdbx_description
1 polymer ?
#
loop_
_entity_poly.entity_id
_entity_poly.type
_entity_poly.pdbx_seq_one_letter_code
_entity_poly.pdbx_strand_id
1 'polypeptide(L)'
;MILKRPVALLMALAMLFGACGGGEDSAGSTTSTATPPTSAASSTSTSTSSTTSTTVAVTTTAAAPTTTQATSTTAGSAGGAVAIPASPASAVLNQSYTFQGGTPEPELLPAEPGTVEARWYRVGVVYAVAYVGLDPQAIACPGNSILTSAGFDFASNAELEGAECSSFPTLIESNDEQGLRICNDTVVYLSLIPSDLAGQLFSSIEVPVADIGGVGLTGSVAVTDPTTVPELDLGSIGC
;
A
#
# COMPACT_ATOMS: atom_id res chain seq x y z
N MET A 1 14.13 23.04 -18.52
CA MET A 1 14.61 21.66 -18.34
C MET A 1 15.06 21.51 -16.90
N ILE A 2 14.20 20.96 -16.05
CA ILE A 2 14.47 20.74 -14.62
C ILE A 2 14.88 19.28 -14.47
N LEU A 3 16.12 19.07 -14.03
CA LEU A 3 16.76 17.76 -13.91
C LEU A 3 16.23 17.09 -12.62
N LYS A 4 15.32 16.11 -12.75
CA LYS A 4 14.87 15.26 -11.64
C LYS A 4 16.05 14.41 -11.15
N ARG A 5 16.42 14.57 -9.88
CA ARG A 5 17.39 13.69 -9.19
C ARG A 5 16.66 12.41 -8.74
N PRO A 6 17.23 11.21 -8.91
CA PRO A 6 16.68 10.00 -8.31
C PRO A 6 17.03 9.99 -6.81
N VAL A 7 16.00 10.03 -5.95
CA VAL A 7 16.13 9.72 -4.53
C VAL A 7 16.01 8.20 -4.42
N ALA A 8 17.14 7.55 -4.11
CA ALA A 8 17.15 6.13 -3.77
C ALA A 8 16.51 5.95 -2.38
N LEU A 9 15.37 5.28 -2.36
CA LEU A 9 14.66 4.88 -1.16
C LEU A 9 15.44 3.75 -0.47
N LEU A 10 16.17 4.08 0.60
CA LEU A 10 16.82 3.10 1.48
C LEU A 10 15.86 2.81 2.65
N MET A 11 14.93 1.87 2.48
CA MET A 11 14.19 1.32 3.62
C MET A 11 15.12 0.40 4.41
N ALA A 12 15.49 0.83 5.61
CA ALA A 12 16.27 0.04 6.56
C ALA A 12 15.39 -1.04 7.18
N LEU A 13 15.58 -2.27 6.72
CA LEU A 13 15.09 -3.48 7.36
C LEU A 13 15.84 -3.69 8.67
N ALA A 14 15.22 -3.36 9.80
CA ALA A 14 15.76 -3.65 11.13
C ALA A 14 15.67 -5.16 11.41
N MET A 15 16.65 -5.93 10.93
CA MET A 15 16.89 -7.29 11.41
C MET A 15 17.55 -7.22 12.80
N LEU A 16 16.79 -7.52 13.84
CA LEU A 16 17.33 -7.81 15.17
C LEU A 16 18.15 -9.11 15.12
N PHE A 17 19.47 -9.00 14.99
CA PHE A 17 20.39 -10.03 15.46
C PHE A 17 20.81 -9.69 16.89
N GLY A 18 20.32 -10.47 17.84
CA GLY A 18 20.90 -10.55 19.17
C GLY A 18 22.30 -11.17 19.09
N ALA A 19 23.32 -10.38 19.44
CA ALA A 19 24.66 -10.88 19.70
C ALA A 19 25.17 -10.29 21.01
N CYS A 20 25.50 -11.18 21.94
CA CYS A 20 26.15 -10.90 23.20
C CYS A 20 27.45 -10.09 23.02
N GLY A 21 27.53 -8.99 23.77
CA GLY A 21 28.59 -8.65 24.74
C GLY A 21 30.06 -8.94 24.44
N GLY A 22 30.87 -7.89 24.49
CA GLY A 22 32.20 -7.92 25.12
C GLY A 22 33.31 -7.11 24.43
N GLY A 23 33.91 -6.16 25.17
CA GLY A 23 35.23 -5.52 24.91
C GLY A 23 35.12 -4.09 24.36
N GLU A 24 35.20 -3.03 25.19
CA GLU A 24 36.40 -2.41 25.81
C GLU A 24 37.38 -1.75 24.80
N ASP A 25 37.40 -0.41 24.89
CA ASP A 25 38.48 0.55 24.67
C ASP A 25 39.35 0.49 23.40
N SER A 26 39.33 1.58 22.61
CA SER A 26 40.54 2.38 22.33
C SER A 26 40.24 3.62 21.48
N ALA A 27 40.66 4.77 22.01
CA ALA A 27 40.79 6.02 21.29
C ALA A 27 41.88 5.92 20.20
N GLY A 28 41.61 6.49 19.03
CA GLY A 28 42.56 6.52 17.93
C GLY A 28 42.13 7.49 16.84
N SER A 29 42.51 8.76 17.01
CA SER A 29 42.42 9.82 16.00
C SER A 29 43.44 9.59 14.90
N THR A 30 43.00 9.40 13.64
CA THR A 30 43.83 9.63 12.46
C THR A 30 43.01 10.19 11.30
N THR A 31 43.29 11.46 11.01
CA THR A 31 42.95 12.13 9.75
C THR A 31 43.68 11.42 8.60
N SER A 32 42.95 10.98 7.58
CA SER A 32 43.51 10.55 6.31
C SER A 32 42.78 11.20 5.14
N THR A 33 43.48 12.17 4.55
CA THR A 33 43.20 12.76 3.25
C THR A 33 43.51 11.73 2.18
N ALA A 34 42.49 11.20 1.49
CA ALA A 34 42.66 10.31 0.35
C ALA A 34 42.12 10.97 -0.93
N THR A 35 43.03 11.08 -1.89
CA THR A 35 42.91 11.59 -3.26
C THR A 35 41.88 10.79 -4.07
N PRO A 36 41.11 11.42 -4.99
CA PRO A 36 40.19 10.71 -5.86
C PRO A 36 40.93 9.89 -6.93
N PRO A 37 40.53 8.63 -7.20
CA PRO A 37 41.00 7.92 -8.38
C PRO A 37 40.24 8.39 -9.63
N THR A 38 41.02 8.70 -10.66
CA THR A 38 40.61 8.87 -12.06
C THR A 38 39.96 7.59 -12.57
N SER A 39 38.65 7.60 -12.81
CA SER A 39 37.96 6.50 -13.51
C SER A 39 38.06 6.68 -15.01
N ALA A 40 38.78 5.75 -15.63
CA ALA A 40 38.86 5.53 -17.05
C ALA A 40 37.50 5.14 -17.65
N ALA A 41 37.21 5.69 -18.84
CA ALA A 41 36.16 5.22 -19.70
C ALA A 41 36.43 3.77 -20.13
N SER A 42 35.41 2.92 -20.10
CA SER A 42 35.40 1.65 -20.82
C SER A 42 34.02 1.34 -21.35
N SER A 43 33.97 1.36 -22.68
CA SER A 43 32.95 0.86 -23.58
C SER A 43 32.75 -0.64 -23.37
N THR A 44 31.52 -1.16 -23.38
CA THR A 44 31.26 -2.58 -23.72
C THR A 44 29.82 -2.80 -24.19
N SER A 45 29.72 -3.01 -25.50
CA SER A 45 29.01 -4.07 -26.24
C SER A 45 27.51 -4.34 -25.99
N THR A 46 26.74 -3.89 -26.97
CA THR A 46 25.46 -4.44 -27.42
C THR A 46 25.59 -5.93 -27.76
N SER A 47 24.84 -6.79 -27.08
CA SER A 47 24.59 -8.17 -27.50
C SER A 47 23.12 -8.32 -27.92
N THR A 48 22.91 -8.49 -29.22
CA THR A 48 21.61 -8.80 -29.81
C THR A 48 21.41 -10.31 -29.74
N SER A 49 20.67 -10.79 -28.73
CA SER A 49 20.21 -12.18 -28.68
C SER A 49 18.91 -12.31 -29.45
N SER A 50 18.98 -12.96 -30.61
CA SER A 50 17.82 -13.43 -31.38
C SER A 50 17.22 -14.66 -30.70
N THR A 51 16.03 -14.51 -30.11
CA THR A 51 15.29 -15.62 -29.52
C THR A 51 14.35 -16.23 -30.56
N THR A 52 14.64 -17.46 -30.97
CA THR A 52 13.76 -18.31 -31.80
C THR A 52 12.52 -18.68 -30.99
N SER A 53 11.35 -18.24 -31.45
CA SER A 53 10.05 -18.62 -30.87
C SER A 53 9.62 -20.00 -31.39
N THR A 54 9.46 -20.96 -30.49
CA THR A 54 8.84 -22.26 -30.77
C THR A 54 7.38 -22.19 -30.35
N THR A 55 6.49 -22.12 -31.33
CA THR A 55 5.03 -22.16 -31.13
C THR A 55 4.59 -23.60 -30.89
N VAL A 56 4.22 -23.93 -29.64
CA VAL A 56 3.55 -25.19 -29.31
C VAL A 56 2.04 -24.94 -29.33
N ALA A 57 1.33 -25.66 -30.19
CA ALA A 57 -0.13 -25.64 -30.23
C ALA A 57 -0.68 -26.37 -28.99
N VAL A 58 -1.35 -25.64 -28.10
CA VAL A 58 -2.07 -26.19 -26.96
C VAL A 58 -3.54 -26.36 -27.36
N THR A 59 -4.01 -27.59 -27.40
CA THR A 59 -5.42 -27.94 -27.59
C THR A 59 -6.12 -27.85 -26.22
N THR A 60 -6.92 -26.82 -26.00
CA THR A 60 -7.75 -26.67 -24.80
C THR A 60 -9.10 -27.36 -25.00
N THR A 61 -9.39 -28.34 -24.15
CA THR A 61 -10.74 -28.91 -23.99
C THR A 61 -11.55 -27.97 -23.10
N ALA A 62 -12.55 -27.31 -23.70
CA ALA A 62 -13.45 -26.40 -23.03
C ALA A 62 -14.37 -27.16 -22.05
N ALA A 63 -14.24 -26.88 -20.74
CA ALA A 63 -15.23 -27.26 -19.75
C ALA A 63 -16.42 -26.29 -19.81
N ALA A 64 -17.63 -26.85 -19.70
CA ALA A 64 -18.88 -26.10 -19.78
C ALA A 64 -19.02 -25.09 -18.61
N PRO A 65 -19.54 -23.88 -18.85
CA PRO A 65 -19.73 -22.88 -17.80
C PRO A 65 -20.86 -23.33 -16.86
N THR A 66 -20.55 -23.47 -15.57
CA THR A 66 -21.58 -23.61 -14.52
C THR A 66 -22.00 -22.21 -14.11
N THR A 67 -23.20 -21.81 -14.51
CA THR A 67 -23.77 -20.49 -14.22
C THR A 67 -24.36 -20.51 -12.81
N THR A 68 -23.60 -20.05 -11.81
CA THR A 68 -24.14 -19.74 -10.49
C THR A 68 -24.83 -18.38 -10.57
N GLN A 69 -26.16 -18.41 -10.66
CA GLN A 69 -26.99 -17.22 -10.74
C GLN A 69 -27.01 -16.53 -9.37
N ALA A 70 -26.26 -15.43 -9.23
CA ALA A 70 -26.32 -14.58 -8.05
C ALA A 70 -27.74 -14.00 -7.95
N THR A 71 -28.41 -14.26 -6.82
CA THR A 71 -29.73 -13.69 -6.53
C THR A 71 -29.52 -12.24 -6.12
N SER A 72 -29.70 -11.32 -7.06
CA SER A 72 -29.70 -9.87 -6.79
C SER A 72 -31.05 -9.47 -6.19
N THR A 73 -31.07 -9.32 -4.87
CA THR A 73 -32.23 -8.79 -4.15
C THR A 73 -32.27 -7.27 -4.32
N THR A 74 -33.06 -6.76 -5.25
CA THR A 74 -33.31 -5.32 -5.41
C THR A 74 -34.22 -4.85 -4.29
N ALA A 75 -33.64 -4.29 -3.22
CA ALA A 75 -34.38 -3.61 -2.17
C ALA A 75 -34.75 -2.18 -2.62
N GLY A 76 -36.02 -1.81 -2.42
CA GLY A 76 -36.56 -0.51 -2.79
C GLY A 76 -35.85 0.65 -2.11
N SER A 77 -35.50 1.66 -2.92
CA SER A 77 -34.80 2.87 -2.50
C SER A 77 -35.67 3.71 -1.57
N ALA A 78 -35.34 3.70 -0.29
CA ALA A 78 -35.75 4.69 0.68
C ALA A 78 -34.47 5.32 1.25
N GLY A 79 -33.87 6.26 0.51
CA GLY A 79 -32.95 7.34 0.95
C GLY A 79 -31.88 7.10 2.02
N GLY A 80 -31.59 5.86 2.41
CA GLY A 80 -30.57 5.50 3.38
C GLY A 80 -29.24 5.27 2.66
N ALA A 81 -28.15 5.69 3.31
CA ALA A 81 -26.80 5.40 2.84
C ALA A 81 -26.69 3.89 2.52
N VAL A 82 -26.24 3.57 1.31
CA VAL A 82 -26.03 2.18 0.90
C VAL A 82 -24.84 1.66 1.70
N ALA A 83 -25.09 0.69 2.58
CA ALA A 83 -24.04 0.10 3.40
C ALA A 83 -23.01 -0.62 2.52
N ILE A 84 -21.73 -0.38 2.77
CA ILE A 84 -20.64 -1.11 2.11
C ILE A 84 -20.74 -2.60 2.49
N PRO A 85 -20.79 -3.52 1.51
CA PRO A 85 -20.93 -4.95 1.79
C PRO A 85 -19.74 -5.48 2.58
N ALA A 86 -19.93 -6.51 3.41
CA ALA A 86 -18.80 -7.16 4.09
C ALA A 86 -17.82 -7.76 3.06
N SER A 87 -16.52 -7.74 3.37
CA SER A 87 -15.48 -8.41 2.58
C SER A 87 -14.74 -9.44 3.44
N PRO A 88 -14.50 -10.66 2.95
CA PRO A 88 -13.65 -11.63 3.65
C PRO A 88 -12.18 -11.18 3.69
N ALA A 89 -11.76 -10.29 2.80
CA ALA A 89 -10.45 -9.66 2.82
C ALA A 89 -10.53 -8.36 3.63
N SER A 90 -10.56 -8.47 4.95
CA SER A 90 -10.55 -7.31 5.85
C SER A 90 -9.51 -7.41 6.96
N ALA A 91 -9.08 -6.25 7.45
CA ALA A 91 -8.16 -6.12 8.55
C ALA A 91 -8.55 -4.94 9.45
N VAL A 92 -8.57 -5.17 10.75
CA VAL A 92 -8.72 -4.10 11.73
C VAL A 92 -7.38 -3.37 11.88
N LEU A 93 -7.38 -2.04 11.83
CA LEU A 93 -6.19 -1.22 12.04
C LEU A 93 -5.91 -1.08 13.55
N ASN A 94 -5.17 -2.03 14.10
CA ASN A 94 -4.88 -2.11 15.54
C ASN A 94 -3.39 -2.07 15.88
N GLN A 95 -2.49 -2.06 14.88
CA GLN A 95 -1.05 -2.00 15.10
C GLN A 95 -0.56 -0.56 14.92
N SER A 96 -0.17 0.07 16.01
CA SER A 96 0.40 1.42 15.98
C SER A 96 1.89 1.39 15.66
N TYR A 97 2.38 2.36 14.89
CA TYR A 97 3.80 2.49 14.57
C TYR A 97 4.24 3.95 14.43
N THR A 98 5.55 4.17 14.52
CA THR A 98 6.22 5.42 14.19
C THR A 98 7.22 5.19 13.06
N PHE A 99 7.48 6.22 12.26
CA PHE A 99 8.40 6.10 11.11
C PHE A 99 9.87 5.96 11.51
N GLN A 100 10.25 6.53 12.65
CA GLN A 100 11.61 6.45 13.19
C GLN A 100 11.80 5.34 14.26
N GLY A 101 10.78 4.50 14.49
CA GLY A 101 10.77 3.53 15.58
C GLY A 101 10.41 4.15 16.93
N GLY A 102 10.06 3.30 17.91
CA GLY A 102 9.54 3.70 19.21
C GLY A 102 8.04 3.46 19.38
N THR A 103 7.50 3.85 20.53
CA THR A 103 6.08 3.72 20.85
C THR A 103 5.37 5.04 20.53
N PRO A 104 4.36 5.06 19.65
CA PRO A 104 3.59 6.26 19.38
C PRO A 104 2.78 6.67 20.61
N GLU A 105 2.70 7.97 20.85
CA GLU A 105 1.79 8.55 21.85
C GLU A 105 0.34 8.38 21.35
N PRO A 106 -0.58 7.81 22.16
CA PRO A 106 -1.95 7.54 21.72
C PRO A 106 -2.69 8.77 21.15
N GLU A 107 -2.43 9.95 21.71
CA GLU A 107 -3.01 11.23 21.29
C GLU A 107 -2.52 11.73 19.92
N LEU A 108 -1.42 11.19 19.41
CA LEU A 108 -0.89 11.53 18.09
C LEU A 108 -1.46 10.61 17.00
N LEU A 109 -2.12 9.51 17.36
CA LEU A 109 -2.66 8.57 16.39
C LEU A 109 -3.87 9.16 15.65
N PRO A 110 -4.04 8.86 14.35
CA PRO A 110 -5.15 9.38 13.54
C PRO A 110 -6.53 8.89 14.02
N ALA A 111 -6.56 7.79 14.77
CA ALA A 111 -7.75 7.19 15.34
C ALA A 111 -7.37 6.33 16.55
N GLU A 112 -8.37 5.89 17.33
CA GLU A 112 -8.15 4.88 18.37
C GLU A 112 -7.85 3.51 17.72
N PRO A 113 -6.77 2.80 18.13
CA PRO A 113 -6.46 1.47 17.61
C PRO A 113 -7.66 0.52 17.71
N GLY A 114 -8.00 -0.15 16.60
CA GLY A 114 -9.10 -1.11 16.57
C GLY A 114 -10.46 -0.54 16.16
N THR A 115 -10.59 0.78 15.99
CA THR A 115 -11.86 1.43 15.61
C THR A 115 -12.09 1.52 14.11
N VAL A 116 -11.02 1.40 13.31
CA VAL A 116 -11.08 1.43 11.84
C VAL A 116 -10.84 0.04 11.27
N GLU A 117 -11.73 -0.42 10.40
CA GLU A 117 -11.59 -1.66 9.64
C GLU A 117 -11.33 -1.34 8.16
N ALA A 118 -10.21 -1.82 7.63
CA ALA A 118 -9.92 -1.78 6.21
C ALA A 118 -10.52 -3.00 5.52
N ARG A 119 -11.46 -2.79 4.59
CA ARG A 119 -12.09 -3.84 3.78
C ARG A 119 -11.64 -3.71 2.33
N TRP A 120 -11.10 -4.79 1.79
CA TRP A 120 -10.57 -4.82 0.42
C TRP A 120 -11.61 -5.32 -0.58
N TYR A 121 -11.63 -4.68 -1.74
CA TYR A 121 -12.51 -4.99 -2.88
C TYR A 121 -11.73 -4.94 -4.18
N ARG A 122 -12.26 -5.55 -5.22
CA ARG A 122 -11.79 -5.36 -6.60
C ARG A 122 -12.65 -4.28 -7.27
N VAL A 123 -12.01 -3.32 -7.93
CA VAL A 123 -12.67 -2.29 -8.73
C VAL A 123 -11.97 -2.25 -10.09
N GLY A 124 -12.59 -2.87 -11.09
CA GLY A 124 -11.95 -3.05 -12.39
C GLY A 124 -10.67 -3.88 -12.27
N VAL A 125 -9.52 -3.26 -12.55
CA VAL A 125 -8.20 -3.93 -12.58
C VAL A 125 -7.33 -3.67 -11.35
N VAL A 126 -7.84 -2.91 -10.36
CA VAL A 126 -7.11 -2.58 -9.14
C VAL A 126 -7.89 -3.02 -7.90
N TYR A 127 -7.17 -3.19 -6.79
CA TYR A 127 -7.82 -3.26 -5.49
C TYR A 127 -8.27 -1.87 -5.02
N ALA A 128 -9.35 -1.84 -4.26
CA ALA A 128 -9.80 -0.70 -3.49
C ALA A 128 -9.94 -1.07 -2.00
N VAL A 129 -9.78 -0.09 -1.12
CA VAL A 129 -9.93 -0.24 0.33
C VAL A 129 -11.03 0.69 0.80
N ALA A 130 -12.06 0.16 1.46
CA ALA A 130 -12.98 0.97 2.25
C ALA A 130 -12.52 1.00 3.71
N TYR A 131 -12.29 2.20 4.26
CA TYR A 131 -11.91 2.40 5.65
C TYR A 131 -13.17 2.62 6.50
N VAL A 132 -13.79 1.53 6.94
CA VAL A 132 -15.02 1.57 7.73
C VAL A 132 -14.70 2.08 9.14
N GLY A 133 -15.38 3.14 9.55
CA GLY A 133 -15.18 3.79 10.85
C GLY A 133 -14.17 4.94 10.83
N LEU A 134 -13.47 5.18 9.72
CA LEU A 134 -12.65 6.37 9.55
C LEU A 134 -13.55 7.58 9.24
N ASP A 135 -13.43 8.64 10.05
CA ASP A 135 -14.11 9.90 9.77
C ASP A 135 -13.55 10.51 8.47
N PRO A 136 -14.38 10.78 7.45
CA PRO A 136 -13.94 11.40 6.20
C PRO A 136 -13.43 12.85 6.37
N GLN A 137 -13.56 13.44 7.55
CA GLN A 137 -13.00 14.74 7.92
C GLN A 137 -11.77 14.61 8.84
N ALA A 138 -11.29 13.40 9.10
CA ALA A 138 -10.08 13.18 9.87
C ALA A 138 -8.84 13.75 9.16
N ILE A 139 -7.91 14.28 9.95
CA ILE A 139 -6.58 14.68 9.50
C ILE A 139 -5.72 13.42 9.40
N ALA A 140 -5.79 12.73 8.26
CA ALA A 140 -5.05 11.49 8.03
C ALA A 140 -4.62 11.29 6.57
N CYS A 141 -3.58 10.48 6.41
CA CYS A 141 -3.03 10.02 5.15
C CYS A 141 -3.26 8.51 5.03
N PRO A 142 -4.45 8.06 4.59
CA PRO A 142 -4.65 6.67 4.22
C PRO A 142 -3.57 6.18 3.25
N GLY A 143 -3.15 4.94 3.45
CA GLY A 143 -2.14 4.31 2.61
C GLY A 143 -2.36 2.82 2.44
N ASN A 144 -1.74 2.27 1.40
CA ASN A 144 -1.82 0.85 1.09
C ASN A 144 -0.52 0.34 0.50
N SER A 145 -0.25 -0.96 0.66
CA SER A 145 0.81 -1.68 -0.05
C SER A 145 0.48 -3.17 -0.11
N ILE A 146 1.29 -3.93 -0.85
CA ILE A 146 1.24 -5.39 -0.85
C ILE A 146 2.64 -5.96 -0.58
N LEU A 147 2.71 -6.98 0.27
CA LEU A 147 3.88 -7.83 0.42
C LEU A 147 3.67 -9.12 -0.37
N THR A 148 4.52 -9.33 -1.36
CA THR A 148 4.58 -10.55 -2.17
C THR A 148 5.88 -11.30 -1.89
N SER A 149 6.13 -12.41 -2.60
CA SER A 149 7.43 -13.08 -2.57
C SER A 149 8.59 -12.21 -3.10
N ALA A 150 8.29 -11.15 -3.88
CA ALA A 150 9.28 -10.19 -4.36
C ALA A 150 9.59 -9.07 -3.34
N GLY A 151 8.84 -8.99 -2.24
CA GLY A 151 8.94 -7.92 -1.25
C GLY A 151 7.73 -6.99 -1.27
N PHE A 152 7.88 -5.84 -0.60
CA PHE A 152 6.88 -4.77 -0.59
C PHE A 152 6.87 -4.03 -1.92
N ASP A 153 5.67 -3.80 -2.44
CA ASP A 153 5.47 -3.04 -3.67
C ASP A 153 4.15 -2.24 -3.59
N PHE A 154 3.93 -1.35 -4.54
CA PHE A 154 2.73 -0.52 -4.69
C PHE A 154 2.37 0.29 -3.44
N ALA A 155 3.39 0.69 -2.67
CA ALA A 155 3.21 1.58 -1.54
C ALA A 155 2.72 2.94 -2.05
N SER A 156 1.52 3.34 -1.64
CA SER A 156 0.93 4.62 -2.00
C SER A 156 0.16 5.21 -0.82
N ASN A 157 0.20 6.53 -0.69
CA ASN A 157 -0.60 7.30 0.26
C ASN A 157 -1.40 8.36 -0.47
N ALA A 158 -2.53 8.76 0.09
CA ALA A 158 -3.33 9.86 -0.41
C ALA A 158 -3.85 10.69 0.76
N GLU A 159 -4.09 11.97 0.49
CA GLU A 159 -4.41 12.97 1.51
C GLU A 159 -5.92 13.12 1.70
N LEU A 160 -6.39 13.00 2.95
CA LEU A 160 -7.65 13.62 3.36
C LEU A 160 -7.43 15.11 3.61
N GLU A 161 -8.49 15.90 3.46
CA GLU A 161 -8.40 17.36 3.54
C GLU A 161 -7.67 17.82 4.81
N GLY A 162 -6.56 18.54 4.62
CA GLY A 162 -5.78 19.15 5.70
C GLY A 162 -4.73 18.24 6.36
N ALA A 163 -4.48 17.03 5.86
CA ALA A 163 -3.53 16.10 6.46
C ALA A 163 -2.05 16.36 6.11
N GLU A 164 -1.76 17.22 5.12
CA GLU A 164 -0.40 17.64 4.73
C GLU A 164 0.56 16.48 4.44
N CYS A 165 0.07 15.45 3.73
CA CYS A 165 0.77 14.18 3.48
C CYS A 165 2.03 14.29 2.60
N SER A 166 2.47 15.50 2.27
CA SER A 166 3.60 15.82 1.40
C SER A 166 4.95 15.28 1.88
N SER A 167 5.08 14.93 3.17
CA SER A 167 6.26 14.27 3.72
C SER A 167 6.38 12.80 3.33
N PHE A 168 5.28 12.17 2.89
CA PHE A 168 5.29 10.77 2.45
C PHE A 168 5.75 10.68 1.00
N PRO A 169 6.87 9.95 0.72
CA PRO A 169 7.43 9.86 -0.64
C PRO A 169 6.52 9.10 -1.62
N THR A 170 5.51 8.41 -1.09
CA THR A 170 4.54 7.56 -1.76
C THR A 170 3.21 8.28 -2.02
N LEU A 171 3.15 9.60 -1.79
CA LEU A 171 1.94 10.39 -2.02
C LEU A 171 1.53 10.36 -3.50
N ILE A 172 0.26 10.04 -3.76
CA ILE A 172 -0.38 10.10 -5.06
C ILE A 172 -1.51 11.12 -5.06
N GLU A 173 -1.78 11.70 -6.23
CA GLU A 173 -2.95 12.56 -6.43
C GLU A 173 -4.22 11.70 -6.56
N SER A 174 -5.28 12.13 -5.87
CA SER A 174 -6.62 11.52 -5.97
C SER A 174 -7.33 11.98 -7.24
N ASN A 175 -7.89 11.04 -8.00
CA ASN A 175 -8.66 11.29 -9.21
C ASN A 175 -9.64 10.12 -9.50
N ASP A 176 -10.20 10.11 -10.73
CA ASP A 176 -11.18 9.11 -11.16
C ASP A 176 -10.59 7.70 -11.42
N GLU A 177 -9.30 7.49 -11.22
CA GLU A 177 -8.63 6.21 -11.45
C GLU A 177 -7.87 5.71 -10.21
N GLN A 178 -7.49 6.59 -9.29
CA GLN A 178 -6.65 6.26 -8.12
C GLN A 178 -6.84 7.24 -6.95
N GLY A 179 -6.34 6.87 -5.78
CA GLY A 179 -6.35 7.70 -4.58
C GLY A 179 -7.70 7.70 -3.86
N LEU A 180 -7.97 8.75 -3.08
CA LEU A 180 -9.12 8.79 -2.18
C LEU A 180 -10.39 9.30 -2.84
N ARG A 181 -11.50 8.70 -2.44
CA ARG A 181 -12.86 9.14 -2.71
C ARG A 181 -13.67 9.09 -1.43
N ILE A 182 -14.54 10.08 -1.28
CA ILE A 182 -15.56 10.08 -0.23
C ILE A 182 -16.86 9.62 -0.87
N CYS A 183 -17.29 8.42 -0.52
CA CYS A 183 -18.51 7.80 -1.05
C CYS A 183 -19.55 7.81 0.07
N ASN A 184 -20.47 8.78 0.00
CA ASN A 184 -21.29 9.19 1.13
C ASN A 184 -20.46 9.62 2.36
N ASP A 185 -20.44 8.81 3.41
CA ASP A 185 -19.72 9.02 4.67
C ASP A 185 -18.51 8.10 4.82
N THR A 186 -18.17 7.33 3.77
CA THR A 186 -17.07 6.38 3.83
C THR A 186 -15.90 6.80 2.95
N VAL A 187 -14.70 6.68 3.52
CA VAL A 187 -13.43 6.86 2.81
C VAL A 187 -13.09 5.59 2.02
N VAL A 188 -13.02 5.72 0.70
CA VAL A 188 -12.60 4.65 -0.23
C VAL A 188 -11.29 5.04 -0.91
N TYR A 189 -10.29 4.17 -0.86
CA TYR A 189 -9.01 4.35 -1.53
C TYR A 189 -8.93 3.40 -2.74
N LEU A 190 -8.80 3.95 -3.95
CA LEU A 190 -8.44 3.21 -5.16
C LEU A 190 -6.91 3.05 -5.25
N SER A 191 -6.42 1.83 -4.99
CA SER A 191 -5.00 1.56 -4.87
C SER A 191 -4.31 1.47 -6.24
N LEU A 192 -2.98 1.46 -6.23
CA LEU A 192 -2.18 1.10 -7.41
C LEU A 192 -1.95 -0.41 -7.54
N ILE A 193 -2.47 -1.22 -6.60
CA ILE A 193 -2.22 -2.66 -6.55
C ILE A 193 -3.15 -3.35 -7.55
N PRO A 194 -2.62 -4.09 -8.55
CA PRO A 194 -3.45 -4.85 -9.46
C PRO A 194 -4.32 -5.89 -8.73
N SER A 195 -5.59 -5.98 -9.12
CA SER A 195 -6.59 -6.85 -8.46
C SER A 195 -6.38 -8.34 -8.67
N ASP A 196 -5.45 -8.72 -9.54
CA ASP A 196 -5.06 -10.11 -9.84
C ASP A 196 -3.85 -10.58 -9.04
N LEU A 197 -3.26 -9.71 -8.19
CA LEU A 197 -2.16 -10.08 -7.31
C LEU A 197 -2.63 -10.74 -6.02
N ALA A 198 -1.95 -11.84 -5.67
CA ALA A 198 -2.02 -12.50 -4.38
C ALA A 198 -0.85 -12.05 -3.49
N GLY A 199 -1.08 -11.93 -2.19
CA GLY A 199 -0.08 -11.47 -1.23
C GLY A 199 -0.70 -11.07 0.10
N GLN A 200 0.10 -10.43 0.95
CA GLN A 200 -0.40 -9.79 2.16
C GLN A 200 -0.67 -8.32 1.86
N LEU A 201 -1.95 -7.96 1.82
CA LEU A 201 -2.40 -6.58 1.63
C LEU A 201 -2.28 -5.82 2.95
N PHE A 202 -1.65 -4.65 2.92
CA PHE A 202 -1.49 -3.76 4.06
C PHE A 202 -2.28 -2.49 3.83
N SER A 203 -3.01 -2.08 4.86
CA SER A 203 -3.68 -0.79 4.91
C SER A 203 -3.10 0.00 6.08
N SER A 204 -2.98 1.30 5.90
CA SER A 204 -2.60 2.22 6.96
C SER A 204 -3.44 3.49 6.94
N ILE A 205 -3.46 4.18 8.08
CA ILE A 205 -3.79 5.60 8.21
C ILE A 205 -2.67 6.25 9.00
N GLU A 206 -2.17 7.37 8.50
CA GLU A 206 -0.95 8.02 9.01
C GLU A 206 -1.19 9.51 9.27
N VAL A 207 -0.46 10.10 10.21
CA VAL A 207 -0.40 11.54 10.43
C VAL A 207 1.06 11.96 10.37
N PRO A 208 1.42 13.00 9.59
CA PRO A 208 2.77 13.52 9.62
C PRO A 208 3.05 14.20 10.96
N VAL A 209 4.23 13.93 11.53
CA VAL A 209 4.68 14.54 12.79
C VAL A 209 6.09 15.06 12.58
N ALA A 210 6.30 16.37 12.77
CA ALA A 210 7.51 17.08 12.34
C ALA A 210 8.82 16.44 12.80
N ASP A 211 8.87 15.92 14.02
CA ASP A 211 10.12 15.40 14.62
C ASP A 211 10.36 13.91 14.31
N ILE A 212 9.29 13.12 14.17
CA ILE A 212 9.36 11.65 14.03
C ILE A 212 8.94 11.15 12.64
N GLY A 213 8.73 12.06 11.69
CA GLY A 213 8.29 11.78 10.32
C GLY A 213 6.79 11.51 10.22
N GLY A 214 6.27 10.67 11.12
CA GLY A 214 4.85 10.38 11.23
C GLY A 214 4.56 9.25 12.20
N VAL A 215 3.28 9.10 12.51
CA VAL A 215 2.72 7.99 13.26
C VAL A 215 1.55 7.42 12.50
N GLY A 216 1.22 6.15 12.71
CA GLY A 216 0.10 5.54 12.02
C GLY A 216 -0.45 4.31 12.70
N LEU A 217 -1.58 3.86 12.16
CA LEU A 217 -2.17 2.56 12.43
C LEU A 217 -2.10 1.72 11.17
N THR A 218 -1.79 0.44 11.32
CA THR A 218 -1.81 -0.52 10.21
C THR A 218 -2.55 -1.80 10.60
N GLY A 219 -3.01 -2.49 9.58
CA GLY A 219 -3.57 -3.83 9.62
C GLY A 219 -3.29 -4.52 8.29
N SER A 220 -3.26 -5.85 8.30
CA SER A 220 -3.02 -6.61 7.08
C SER A 220 -3.89 -7.86 6.98
N VAL A 221 -4.14 -8.26 5.74
CA VAL A 221 -4.91 -9.46 5.40
C VAL A 221 -4.20 -10.22 4.29
N ALA A 222 -4.13 -11.55 4.44
CA ALA A 222 -3.57 -12.40 3.41
C ALA A 222 -4.63 -12.74 2.37
N VAL A 223 -4.33 -12.48 1.11
CA VAL A 223 -5.13 -12.87 -0.05
C VAL A 223 -4.35 -13.91 -0.84
N THR A 224 -4.75 -15.18 -0.69
CA THR A 224 -4.13 -16.29 -1.43
C THR A 224 -4.79 -16.54 -2.78
N ASP A 225 -6.08 -16.18 -2.90
CA ASP A 225 -6.85 -16.26 -4.14
C ASP A 225 -7.57 -14.91 -4.35
N PRO A 226 -7.08 -14.06 -5.28
CA PRO A 226 -7.66 -12.76 -5.56
C PRO A 226 -9.14 -12.81 -5.97
N THR A 227 -9.62 -13.94 -6.50
CA THR A 227 -11.02 -14.08 -6.92
C THR A 227 -11.98 -14.16 -5.73
N THR A 228 -11.46 -14.43 -4.52
CA THR A 228 -12.25 -14.43 -3.28
C THR A 228 -12.51 -13.01 -2.76
N VAL A 229 -11.79 -12.01 -3.24
CA VAL A 229 -12.04 -10.61 -2.92
C VAL A 229 -13.26 -10.14 -3.74
N PRO A 230 -14.32 -9.63 -3.10
CA PRO A 230 -15.54 -9.22 -3.79
C PRO A 230 -15.28 -8.01 -4.70
N GLU A 231 -16.06 -7.91 -5.77
CA GLU A 231 -16.11 -6.68 -6.57
C GLU A 231 -16.94 -5.62 -5.85
N LEU A 232 -16.56 -4.36 -6.01
CA LEU A 232 -17.31 -3.20 -5.51
C LEU A 232 -17.69 -2.29 -6.68
N ASP A 233 -18.99 -2.06 -6.83
CA ASP A 233 -19.51 -1.02 -7.72
C ASP A 233 -19.54 0.31 -6.97
N LEU A 234 -18.60 1.19 -7.29
CA LEU A 234 -18.48 2.51 -6.67
C LEU A 234 -19.75 3.37 -6.83
N GLY A 235 -20.41 3.27 -7.99
CA GLY A 235 -21.65 4.02 -8.24
C GLY A 235 -22.80 3.57 -7.34
N SER A 236 -22.79 2.30 -6.91
CA SER A 236 -23.81 1.76 -6.00
C SER A 236 -23.68 2.27 -4.56
N ILE A 237 -22.49 2.73 -4.15
CA ILE A 237 -22.20 3.25 -2.81
C ILE A 237 -22.08 4.78 -2.77
N GLY A 238 -22.53 5.47 -3.82
CA GLY A 238 -22.56 6.94 -3.86
C GLY A 238 -21.20 7.60 -4.03
N CYS A 239 -20.25 6.90 -4.66
CA CYS A 239 -19.25 7.58 -5.49
C CYS A 239 -19.87 7.87 -6.88
#